data_AF-A0A8I0IFN3-F1
#
_entry.id   AF-A0A8I0IFN3-F1
#
_cell.length_a   1.000
_cell.length_b   1.000
_cell.length_c   1.000
_cell.angle_alpha   90.00
_cell.angle_beta   90.00
_cell.angle_gamma   90.00
#
_symmetry.space_group_name_H-M   'P 1'
#
loop_
_entity.id
_entity.type
_entity.pdbx_description
1 polymer ?
#
loop_
_entity_poly.entity_id
_entity_poly.type
_entity_poly.pdbx_seq_one_letter_code
_entity_poly.pdbx_strand_id
1 'polypeptide(L)'
;MNSEPPTGDELNSMLVTMKQNVLERTTASPRRKRNRTLGLGLGLAALLAIGGGSGALALGMLPSPFQAAAPATPTSTPTPTPTVTRTATPRPTPTVAPVVAPVPSAPIDCATLASGVRMELFIPSPLQGRVDLLMPTDASLSEYGVLGCEWGSTEQPYSRVDLSVASGREAGLTAVDGLVAGGAQRTGAGDASAMTCTEQGCQATVVSGTWWVEFRTSDVDATSGTVSVETRAANTTAALTSLVSRLDGLSPAPSWTRPDSSWAQVDDCAALTPAVPLGEIVGAPRLEGPRELQNEYPSGIVLAADRTLQCYWASPSVEGASISEIGDVTATLSAGSGWAVDAVDSMSQLERSPVTVAGAEKAEYVCIHDEGSSCFVNVLTDGSWLQVRAGNTYEADLQGKLVAAAEAIVATRPAS
;
A
#
# COMPACT_ATOMS: atom_id res chain seq x y z
N MET A 1 -6.97 -49.99 41.26
CA MET A 1 -6.05 -48.86 41.48
C MET A 1 -6.92 -47.61 41.42
N ASN A 2 -7.04 -46.93 42.56
CA ASN A 2 -7.88 -45.73 42.71
C ASN A 2 -7.17 -44.56 42.04
N SER A 3 -7.83 -43.92 41.07
CA SER A 3 -7.39 -42.67 40.45
C SER A 3 -8.17 -41.52 41.09
N GLU A 4 -7.64 -41.03 42.21
CA GLU A 4 -8.11 -39.81 42.84
C GLU A 4 -7.51 -38.60 42.08
N PRO A 5 -8.27 -37.52 41.82
CA PRO A 5 -7.75 -36.37 41.09
C PRO A 5 -6.79 -35.57 41.99
N PRO A 6 -5.67 -35.04 41.46
CA PRO A 6 -4.71 -34.29 42.26
C PRO A 6 -5.31 -32.96 42.74
N THR A 7 -5.27 -32.73 44.05
CA THR A 7 -5.70 -31.48 44.69
C THR A 7 -4.65 -30.37 44.57
N GLY A 8 -5.13 -29.11 44.69
CA GLY A 8 -4.49 -27.88 44.23
C GLY A 8 -3.06 -27.54 44.69
N ASP A 9 -2.50 -28.25 45.66
CA ASP A 9 -1.09 -28.04 46.08
C ASP A 9 -0.09 -28.65 45.08
N GLU A 10 -0.47 -29.72 44.36
CA GLU A 10 0.37 -30.29 43.29
C GLU A 10 0.37 -29.43 42.01
N LEU A 11 -0.71 -28.70 41.75
CA LEU A 11 -0.78 -27.73 40.66
C LEU A 11 0.13 -26.52 40.93
N ASN A 12 0.18 -26.05 42.18
CA ASN A 12 1.06 -24.96 42.58
C ASN A 12 2.54 -25.36 42.53
N SER A 13 2.90 -26.59 42.93
CA SER A 13 4.28 -27.07 42.81
C SER A 13 4.69 -27.25 41.34
N MET A 14 3.79 -27.70 40.46
CA MET A 14 4.05 -27.84 39.03
C MET A 14 4.25 -26.47 38.32
N LEU A 15 3.45 -25.46 38.71
CA LEU A 15 3.58 -24.08 38.21
C LEU A 15 4.89 -23.40 38.65
N VAL A 16 5.32 -23.62 39.90
CA VAL A 16 6.60 -23.09 40.39
C VAL A 16 7.79 -23.74 39.70
N THR A 17 7.71 -25.04 39.41
CA THR A 17 8.78 -25.79 38.73
C THR A 17 8.90 -25.41 37.25
N MET A 18 7.79 -25.07 36.58
CA MET A 18 7.82 -24.50 35.23
C MET A 18 8.43 -23.10 35.19
N LYS A 19 8.10 -22.23 36.16
CA LYS A 19 8.68 -20.87 36.23
C LYS A 19 10.19 -20.89 36.49
N GLN A 20 10.67 -21.81 37.32
CA GLN A 20 12.10 -21.98 37.58
C GLN A 20 12.86 -22.51 36.35
N ASN A 21 12.29 -23.47 35.62
CA ASN A 21 12.89 -23.96 34.37
C ASN A 21 12.94 -22.92 33.25
N VAL A 22 12.00 -21.96 33.23
CA VAL A 22 12.00 -20.84 32.27
C VAL A 22 13.06 -19.79 32.64
N LEU A 23 13.28 -19.52 33.93
CA LEU A 23 14.31 -18.58 34.39
C LEU A 23 15.75 -19.13 34.25
N GLU A 24 15.94 -20.43 34.44
CA GLU A 24 17.24 -21.08 34.21
C GLU A 24 17.64 -21.11 32.73
N ARG A 25 16.68 -21.14 31.80
CA ARG A 25 16.97 -21.06 30.36
C ARG A 25 17.29 -19.65 29.86
N THR A 26 16.89 -18.60 30.58
CA THR A 26 17.22 -17.21 30.23
C THR A 26 18.56 -16.70 30.78
N THR A 27 19.23 -17.47 31.66
CA THR A 27 20.54 -17.06 32.25
C THR A 27 21.74 -17.82 31.68
N ALA A 28 21.54 -18.77 30.76
CA ALA A 28 22.63 -19.46 30.06
C ALA A 28 23.14 -18.63 28.86
N SER A 29 23.97 -17.61 29.13
CA SER A 29 24.77 -16.96 28.07
C SER A 29 25.84 -17.92 27.54
N PRO A 30 25.91 -18.22 26.23
CA PRO A 30 27.01 -19.00 25.69
C PRO A 30 28.30 -18.16 25.68
N ARG A 31 29.32 -18.63 26.41
CA ARG A 31 30.69 -18.11 26.36
C ARG A 31 31.25 -18.23 24.93
N ARG A 32 31.26 -17.12 24.19
CA ARG A 32 31.86 -17.04 22.84
C ARG A 32 33.38 -17.16 22.95
N LYS A 33 33.94 -18.27 22.47
CA LYS A 33 35.39 -18.47 22.33
C LYS A 33 35.95 -17.48 21.31
N ARG A 34 36.79 -16.58 21.84
CA ARG A 34 37.80 -15.76 21.16
C ARG A 34 38.63 -16.61 20.21
N ASN A 35 38.66 -16.26 18.92
CA ASN A 35 39.83 -16.38 18.06
C ASN A 35 39.87 -15.18 17.11
N ARG A 36 41.00 -14.48 17.15
CA ARG A 36 41.32 -13.21 16.52
C ARG A 36 42.46 -13.47 15.54
N THR A 37 42.29 -13.11 14.27
CA THR A 37 43.32 -12.70 13.27
C THR A 37 42.62 -12.42 11.94
N LEU A 38 42.99 -11.50 11.05
CA LEU A 38 43.69 -10.20 11.04
C LEU A 38 43.67 -9.77 9.55
N GLY A 39 43.41 -8.50 9.23
CA GLY A 39 43.58 -7.89 7.88
C GLY A 39 42.31 -7.17 7.42
N LEU A 40 42.08 -5.84 7.55
CA LEU A 40 42.91 -4.61 7.55
C LEU A 40 43.21 -4.10 6.13
N GLY A 41 42.60 -2.95 5.78
CA GLY A 41 42.99 -2.03 4.68
C GLY A 41 41.78 -1.25 4.11
N LEU A 42 41.44 -0.07 4.67
CA LEU A 42 41.77 1.30 4.19
C LEU A 42 40.85 1.78 3.02
N GLY A 43 40.27 2.98 3.01
CA GLY A 43 40.64 4.18 3.74
C GLY A 43 39.65 5.34 3.65
N LEU A 44 40.10 6.44 4.26
CA LEU A 44 39.39 7.62 4.75
C LEU A 44 39.79 8.85 3.92
N ALA A 45 38.85 9.74 3.57
CA ALA A 45 38.99 11.20 3.42
C ALA A 45 37.65 11.75 2.88
N ALA A 46 36.84 12.57 3.57
CA ALA A 46 37.06 13.91 4.13
C ALA A 46 37.27 15.00 3.05
N LEU A 47 36.21 15.76 2.73
CA LEU A 47 36.30 17.14 2.23
C LEU A 47 35.13 17.98 2.76
N LEU A 48 35.44 18.81 3.75
CA LEU A 48 34.69 20.00 4.16
C LEU A 48 34.92 21.11 3.12
N ALA A 49 33.85 21.79 2.69
CA ALA A 49 33.93 23.11 2.07
C ALA A 49 32.94 24.05 2.75
N ILE A 50 33.50 24.92 3.59
CA ILE A 50 32.84 26.09 4.17
C ILE A 50 33.06 27.27 3.22
N GLY A 51 31.99 28.03 2.96
CA GLY A 51 32.00 29.40 2.45
C GLY A 51 30.54 29.84 2.32
N GLY A 52 30.01 30.84 3.01
CA GLY A 52 30.60 32.08 3.50
C GLY A 52 29.99 33.23 2.68
N GLY A 53 29.01 33.94 3.25
CA GLY A 53 28.36 35.07 2.56
C GLY A 53 27.22 35.70 3.36
N SER A 54 27.58 36.57 4.31
CA SER A 54 26.67 37.46 5.04
C SER A 54 26.47 38.79 4.30
N GLY A 55 25.28 39.39 4.42
CA GLY A 55 24.99 40.80 4.12
C GLY A 55 23.73 40.98 3.26
N ALA A 56 22.81 41.92 3.47
CA ALA A 56 22.75 43.07 4.37
C ALA A 56 21.29 43.54 4.53
N LEU A 57 21.03 44.25 5.63
CA LEU A 57 19.79 44.97 5.92
C LEU A 57 19.61 46.16 4.96
N ALA A 58 18.37 46.41 4.53
CA ALA A 58 17.97 47.70 3.95
C ALA A 58 16.59 48.12 4.48
N LEU A 59 16.60 48.88 5.58
CA LEU A 59 15.47 49.69 6.04
C LEU A 59 15.42 50.96 5.19
N GLY A 60 14.45 51.05 4.29
CA GLY A 60 14.18 52.23 3.47
C GLY A 60 13.02 53.05 4.05
N MET A 61 13.36 54.20 4.63
CA MET A 61 12.46 55.25 5.10
C MET A 61 11.63 55.90 3.98
N LEU A 62 10.40 56.29 4.34
CA LEU A 62 9.48 57.19 3.64
C LEU A 62 10.11 58.56 3.29
N PRO A 63 9.56 59.25 2.29
CA PRO A 63 8.77 60.44 2.64
C PRO A 63 7.43 60.55 1.89
N SER A 64 6.35 60.71 2.66
CA SER A 64 5.08 61.30 2.22
C SER A 64 5.21 62.82 2.11
N PRO A 65 4.66 63.42 1.04
CA PRO A 65 4.20 64.80 1.08
C PRO A 65 2.67 64.90 0.94
N PHE A 66 2.09 65.51 1.98
CA PHE A 66 0.82 66.24 2.10
C PHE A 66 -0.04 66.48 0.84
N GLN A 67 -1.37 66.35 1.00
CA GLN A 67 -2.28 67.51 1.09
C GLN A 67 -3.70 67.07 1.47
N ALA A 68 -4.17 67.55 2.63
CA ALA A 68 -5.59 67.51 3.00
C ALA A 68 -6.31 68.68 2.31
N ALA A 69 -7.23 68.36 1.39
CA ALA A 69 -8.15 69.32 0.80
C ALA A 69 -9.39 69.50 1.69
N ALA A 70 -9.93 70.73 1.71
CA ALA A 70 -11.05 71.18 2.52
C ALA A 70 -12.37 70.42 2.24
N PRO A 71 -13.36 70.45 3.15
CA PRO A 71 -14.65 69.77 2.95
C PRO A 71 -15.44 70.42 1.81
N ALA A 72 -15.79 69.63 0.80
CA ALA A 72 -16.76 70.02 -0.22
C ALA A 72 -18.20 69.90 0.32
N THR A 73 -19.00 70.90 -0.03
CA THR A 73 -20.44 71.09 0.27
C THR A 73 -21.29 69.91 -0.23
N PRO A 74 -22.35 69.47 0.48
CA PRO A 74 -23.18 68.36 0.03
C PRO A 74 -23.90 68.72 -1.27
N THR A 75 -23.53 68.02 -2.35
CA THR A 75 -24.25 68.06 -3.62
C THR A 75 -25.24 66.91 -3.67
N SER A 76 -26.47 67.22 -4.04
CA SER A 76 -27.62 66.31 -4.15
C SER A 76 -27.33 65.07 -4.99
N THR A 77 -27.60 63.92 -4.39
CA THR A 77 -27.59 62.57 -4.98
C THR A 77 -28.49 62.48 -6.23
N PRO A 78 -27.96 62.12 -7.42
CA PRO A 78 -28.79 61.62 -8.50
C PRO A 78 -29.18 60.16 -8.23
N THR A 79 -30.48 59.87 -8.34
CA THR A 79 -31.05 58.53 -8.27
C THR A 79 -30.41 57.62 -9.35
N PRO A 80 -29.82 56.47 -9.01
CA PRO A 80 -29.31 55.55 -10.02
C PRO A 80 -30.48 54.97 -10.82
N THR A 81 -30.40 55.11 -12.14
CA THR A 81 -31.28 54.39 -13.07
C THR A 81 -30.91 52.89 -12.98
N PRO A 82 -31.89 51.97 -12.87
CA PRO A 82 -31.58 50.54 -12.79
C PRO A 82 -30.91 50.08 -14.09
N THR A 83 -29.61 49.79 -14.02
CA THR A 83 -28.90 49.07 -15.08
C THR A 83 -29.38 47.63 -15.07
N VAL A 84 -30.03 47.21 -16.15
CA VAL A 84 -30.37 45.80 -16.39
C VAL A 84 -29.06 45.03 -16.55
N THR A 85 -28.60 44.37 -15.50
CA THR A 85 -27.52 43.38 -15.57
C THR A 85 -27.99 42.25 -16.47
N ARG A 86 -27.38 42.10 -17.65
CA ARG A 86 -27.61 40.90 -18.47
C ARG A 86 -27.13 39.70 -17.68
N THR A 87 -28.05 38.85 -17.26
CA THR A 87 -27.73 37.52 -16.73
C THR A 87 -26.89 36.80 -17.78
N ALA A 88 -25.63 36.50 -17.46
CA ALA A 88 -24.77 35.73 -18.34
C ALA A 88 -25.44 34.39 -18.61
N THR A 89 -25.63 34.06 -19.89
CA THR A 89 -26.07 32.72 -20.30
C THR A 89 -25.06 31.72 -19.74
N PRO A 90 -25.50 30.70 -18.97
CA PRO A 90 -24.57 29.72 -18.42
C PRO A 90 -23.82 29.06 -19.57
N ARG A 91 -22.48 29.13 -19.53
CA ARG A 91 -21.63 28.37 -20.43
C ARG A 91 -21.91 26.89 -20.17
N PRO A 92 -22.15 26.05 -21.19
CA PRO A 92 -22.31 24.62 -20.97
C PRO A 92 -21.05 24.11 -20.27
N THR A 93 -21.22 23.54 -19.09
CA THR A 93 -20.17 22.80 -18.41
C THR A 93 -19.77 21.66 -19.34
N PRO A 94 -18.50 21.53 -19.74
CA PRO A 94 -18.06 20.40 -20.55
C PRO A 94 -18.43 19.11 -19.82
N THR A 95 -19.27 18.28 -20.43
CA THR A 95 -19.58 16.95 -19.92
C THR A 95 -18.37 16.08 -20.19
N VAL A 96 -17.51 15.91 -19.19
CA VAL A 96 -16.46 14.89 -19.22
C VAL A 96 -17.16 13.54 -19.25
N ALA A 97 -16.82 12.69 -20.22
CA ALA A 97 -17.37 11.34 -20.29
C ALA A 97 -16.98 10.58 -19.00
N PRO A 98 -17.89 9.77 -18.42
CA PRO A 98 -17.57 9.01 -17.22
C PRO A 98 -16.40 8.06 -17.51
N VAL A 99 -15.41 8.05 -16.61
CA VAL A 99 -14.30 7.08 -16.69
C VAL A 99 -14.86 5.70 -16.43
N VAL A 100 -14.62 4.78 -17.36
CA VAL A 100 -15.04 3.37 -17.24
C VAL A 100 -13.95 2.60 -16.53
N ALA A 101 -14.32 1.78 -15.53
CA ALA A 101 -13.38 0.94 -14.82
C ALA A 101 -12.62 -0.01 -15.77
N PRO A 102 -11.33 -0.30 -15.52
CA PRO A 102 -10.57 -1.30 -16.25
C PRO A 102 -11.24 -2.68 -16.19
N VAL A 103 -11.06 -3.46 -17.25
CA VAL A 103 -11.39 -4.88 -17.27
C VAL A 103 -10.09 -5.69 -17.29
N PRO A 104 -10.05 -6.88 -16.69
CA PRO A 104 -8.87 -7.73 -16.76
C PRO A 104 -8.50 -8.08 -18.21
N SER A 105 -7.19 -8.15 -18.49
CA SER A 105 -6.68 -8.52 -19.81
C SER A 105 -7.10 -9.94 -20.19
N ALA A 106 -7.17 -10.86 -19.22
CA ALA A 106 -7.68 -12.20 -19.41
C ALA A 106 -9.22 -12.17 -19.43
N PRO A 107 -9.89 -12.50 -20.56
CA PRO A 107 -11.35 -12.40 -20.69
C PRO A 107 -12.07 -13.63 -20.08
N ILE A 108 -11.68 -14.03 -18.88
CA ILE A 108 -12.25 -15.15 -18.12
C ILE A 108 -12.39 -14.76 -16.65
N ASP A 109 -13.30 -15.42 -15.94
CA ASP A 109 -13.46 -15.24 -14.50
C ASP A 109 -12.56 -16.19 -13.69
N CYS A 110 -12.44 -15.91 -12.39
CA CYS A 110 -11.63 -16.68 -11.46
C CYS A 110 -12.09 -18.14 -11.33
N ALA A 111 -13.40 -18.39 -11.40
CA ALA A 111 -13.95 -19.74 -11.33
C ALA A 111 -13.55 -20.59 -12.55
N THR A 112 -13.60 -20.00 -13.74
CA THR A 112 -13.17 -20.63 -15.01
C THR A 112 -11.67 -20.82 -15.04
N LEU A 113 -10.88 -19.83 -14.62
CA LEU A 113 -9.42 -19.92 -14.52
C LEU A 113 -9.02 -21.09 -13.61
N ALA A 114 -9.62 -21.17 -12.42
CA ALA A 114 -9.33 -22.23 -11.45
C ALA A 114 -9.98 -23.58 -11.78
N SER A 115 -10.78 -23.69 -12.85
CA SER A 115 -11.49 -24.93 -13.15
C SER A 115 -10.51 -26.05 -13.54
N GLY A 116 -10.31 -27.02 -12.64
CA GLY A 116 -9.31 -28.08 -12.79
C GLY A 116 -8.10 -27.94 -11.86
N VAL A 117 -8.03 -26.87 -11.08
CA VAL A 117 -7.18 -26.79 -9.89
C VAL A 117 -7.91 -27.45 -8.73
N ARG A 118 -7.24 -28.39 -8.04
CA ARG A 118 -7.75 -29.05 -6.84
C ARG A 118 -7.45 -28.17 -5.63
N MET A 119 -8.27 -27.13 -5.41
CA MET A 119 -8.06 -26.12 -4.36
C MET A 119 -7.98 -26.73 -2.95
N GLU A 120 -8.66 -27.84 -2.72
CA GLU A 120 -8.63 -28.60 -1.47
C GLU A 120 -7.26 -29.19 -1.11
N LEU A 121 -6.32 -29.24 -2.06
CA LEU A 121 -4.93 -29.64 -1.80
C LEU A 121 -4.10 -28.50 -1.19
N PHE A 122 -4.62 -27.28 -1.21
CA PHE A 122 -3.96 -26.08 -0.71
C PHE A 122 -4.71 -25.45 0.46
N ILE A 123 -6.01 -25.61 0.57
CA ILE A 123 -6.81 -25.05 1.66
C ILE A 123 -8.03 -25.95 1.93
N PRO A 124 -8.39 -26.24 3.18
CA PRO A 124 -9.60 -27.00 3.48
C PRO A 124 -10.85 -26.15 3.18
N SER A 125 -11.92 -26.77 2.70
CA SER A 125 -13.21 -26.11 2.42
C SER A 125 -13.04 -24.76 1.70
N PRO A 126 -12.47 -24.76 0.47
CA PRO A 126 -12.14 -23.55 -0.26
C PRO A 126 -13.39 -22.71 -0.55
N LEU A 127 -13.31 -21.43 -0.24
CA LEU A 127 -14.31 -20.43 -0.58
C LEU A 127 -13.66 -19.36 -1.45
N GLN A 128 -14.21 -19.13 -2.64
CA GLN A 128 -13.73 -18.07 -3.50
C GLN A 128 -14.07 -16.71 -2.87
N GLY A 129 -13.02 -15.94 -2.59
CA GLY A 129 -13.10 -14.58 -2.10
C GLY A 129 -13.28 -13.57 -3.24
N ARG A 130 -13.14 -12.30 -2.89
CA ARG A 130 -13.03 -11.20 -3.84
C ARG A 130 -11.72 -10.48 -3.58
N VAL A 131 -11.05 -10.06 -4.65
CA VAL A 131 -9.92 -9.14 -4.52
C VAL A 131 -10.52 -7.75 -4.39
N ASP A 132 -10.34 -7.15 -3.22
CA ASP A 132 -10.91 -5.83 -2.91
C ASP A 132 -9.99 -4.70 -3.41
N LEU A 133 -10.60 -3.61 -3.87
CA LEU A 133 -9.90 -2.37 -4.23
C LEU A 133 -9.71 -1.51 -2.97
N LEU A 134 -8.76 -1.85 -2.10
CA LEU A 134 -8.59 -1.15 -0.81
C LEU A 134 -7.51 -0.08 -0.84
N MET A 135 -6.50 -0.26 -1.69
CA MET A 135 -5.33 0.60 -1.80
C MET A 135 -5.17 1.13 -3.22
N PRO A 136 -4.52 2.30 -3.41
CA PRO A 136 -4.25 2.81 -4.76
C PRO A 136 -3.40 1.85 -5.62
N THR A 137 -2.59 0.99 -5.00
CA THR A 137 -1.86 -0.07 -5.70
C THR A 137 -2.81 -1.08 -6.36
N ASP A 138 -3.95 -1.41 -5.74
CA ASP A 138 -4.94 -2.33 -6.32
C ASP A 138 -5.60 -1.75 -7.58
N ALA A 139 -5.81 -0.42 -7.60
CA ALA A 139 -6.22 0.29 -8.79
C ALA A 139 -5.16 0.20 -9.89
N SER A 140 -3.88 0.41 -9.56
CA SER A 140 -2.77 0.27 -10.52
C SER A 140 -2.69 -1.13 -11.13
N LEU A 141 -2.92 -2.18 -10.35
CA LEU A 141 -2.99 -3.56 -10.86
C LEU A 141 -4.16 -3.75 -11.82
N SER A 142 -5.33 -3.23 -11.47
CA SER A 142 -6.53 -3.30 -12.32
C SER A 142 -6.33 -2.56 -13.64
N GLU A 143 -5.70 -1.39 -13.62
CA GLU A 143 -5.40 -0.57 -14.80
C GLU A 143 -4.36 -1.23 -15.71
N TYR A 144 -3.45 -2.03 -15.15
CA TYR A 144 -2.54 -2.90 -15.91
C TYR A 144 -3.25 -4.11 -16.52
N GLY A 145 -4.51 -4.36 -16.17
CA GLY A 145 -5.32 -5.48 -16.65
C GLY A 145 -5.06 -6.78 -15.90
N VAL A 146 -4.61 -6.73 -14.65
CA VAL A 146 -4.42 -7.93 -13.82
C VAL A 146 -5.78 -8.53 -13.45
N LEU A 147 -5.97 -9.81 -13.76
CA LEU A 147 -7.03 -10.62 -13.14
C LEU A 147 -6.50 -11.15 -11.81
N GLY A 148 -6.96 -10.57 -10.71
CA GLY A 148 -6.70 -11.06 -9.35
C GLY A 148 -7.78 -12.01 -8.89
N CYS A 149 -7.40 -13.14 -8.30
CA CYS A 149 -8.31 -14.12 -7.72
C CYS A 149 -7.79 -14.59 -6.37
N GLU A 150 -8.71 -14.77 -5.42
CA GLU A 150 -8.39 -15.24 -4.08
C GLU A 150 -9.35 -16.36 -3.66
N TRP A 151 -8.80 -17.34 -2.95
CA TRP A 151 -9.59 -18.31 -2.19
C TRP A 151 -9.07 -18.38 -0.77
N GLY A 152 -9.99 -18.24 0.18
CA GLY A 152 -9.75 -18.48 1.60
C GLY A 152 -10.38 -19.81 2.05
N SER A 153 -10.20 -20.15 3.33
CA SER A 153 -10.82 -21.31 3.95
C SER A 153 -11.87 -20.92 4.99
N THR A 154 -12.99 -21.64 5.00
CA THR A 154 -13.99 -21.50 6.08
C THR A 154 -13.55 -22.17 7.39
N GLU A 155 -12.48 -22.96 7.35
CA GLU A 155 -11.94 -23.70 8.50
C GLU A 155 -10.63 -23.11 9.01
N GLN A 156 -9.85 -22.46 8.14
CA GLN A 156 -8.55 -21.89 8.45
C GLN A 156 -8.47 -20.43 7.95
N PRO A 157 -8.74 -19.43 8.79
CA PRO A 157 -8.94 -18.06 8.35
C PRO A 157 -7.69 -17.39 7.73
N TYR A 158 -6.51 -17.94 7.96
CA TYR A 158 -5.24 -17.40 7.45
C TYR A 158 -4.74 -18.09 6.19
N SER A 159 -5.29 -19.25 5.85
CA SER A 159 -4.88 -20.05 4.71
C SER A 159 -5.51 -19.48 3.45
N ARG A 160 -4.67 -19.20 2.45
CA ARG A 160 -5.10 -18.54 1.22
C ARG A 160 -4.37 -19.06 -0.01
N VAL A 161 -5.07 -19.01 -1.14
CA VAL A 161 -4.55 -19.21 -2.49
C VAL A 161 -4.81 -17.94 -3.29
N ASP A 162 -3.75 -17.29 -3.75
CA ASP A 162 -3.82 -16.10 -4.59
C ASP A 162 -3.35 -16.42 -6.00
N LEU A 163 -4.11 -15.98 -7.00
CA LEU A 163 -3.75 -16.04 -8.41
C LEU A 163 -3.78 -14.63 -9.00
N SER A 164 -2.74 -14.29 -9.74
CA SER A 164 -2.69 -13.06 -10.53
C SER A 164 -2.35 -13.41 -11.98
N VAL A 165 -3.16 -12.95 -12.93
CA VAL A 165 -2.91 -13.16 -14.37
C VAL A 165 -2.77 -11.81 -15.07
N ALA A 166 -1.69 -11.64 -15.82
CA ALA A 166 -1.45 -10.46 -16.64
C ALA A 166 -1.04 -10.84 -18.07
N SER A 167 -1.29 -9.94 -19.02
CA SER A 167 -0.74 -10.02 -20.38
C SER A 167 0.62 -9.33 -20.43
N GLY A 168 1.70 -10.04 -20.12
CA GLY A 168 3.01 -9.44 -19.87
C GLY A 168 4.19 -10.40 -20.01
N ARG A 169 4.27 -11.10 -21.15
CA ARG A 169 5.27 -12.17 -21.40
C ARG A 169 6.69 -11.81 -20.98
N GLU A 170 7.24 -10.71 -21.49
CA GLU A 170 8.66 -10.37 -21.29
C GLU A 170 8.99 -10.04 -19.82
N ALA A 171 8.07 -9.34 -19.13
CA ALA A 171 8.20 -9.09 -17.70
C ALA A 171 8.10 -10.41 -16.90
N GLY A 172 7.19 -11.29 -17.30
CA GLY A 172 7.06 -12.63 -16.72
C GLY A 172 8.30 -13.50 -16.91
N LEU A 173 8.92 -13.49 -18.08
CA LEU A 173 10.18 -14.21 -18.33
C LEU A 173 11.31 -13.67 -17.45
N THR A 174 11.40 -12.34 -17.33
CA THR A 174 12.33 -11.69 -16.41
C THR A 174 12.11 -12.12 -14.96
N ALA A 175 10.84 -12.21 -14.52
CA ALA A 175 10.50 -12.66 -13.18
C ALA A 175 10.86 -14.15 -12.96
N VAL A 176 10.62 -15.02 -13.94
CA VAL A 176 11.04 -16.44 -13.90
C VAL A 176 12.56 -16.53 -13.73
N ASP A 177 13.33 -15.80 -14.52
CA ASP A 177 14.79 -15.85 -14.49
C ASP A 177 15.35 -15.28 -13.17
N GLY A 178 14.74 -14.22 -12.63
CA GLY A 178 15.06 -13.68 -11.31
C GLY A 178 14.86 -14.72 -10.19
N LEU A 179 13.72 -15.42 -10.18
CA LEU A 179 13.47 -16.48 -9.19
C LEU A 179 14.48 -17.62 -9.31
N VAL A 180 14.81 -18.05 -10.52
CA VAL A 180 15.77 -19.14 -10.77
C VAL A 180 17.18 -18.73 -10.34
N ALA A 181 17.58 -17.48 -10.62
CA ALA A 181 18.84 -16.93 -10.12
C ALA A 181 18.88 -16.87 -8.58
N GLY A 182 17.72 -16.68 -7.94
CA GLY A 182 17.53 -16.77 -6.48
C GLY A 182 17.45 -18.19 -5.92
N GLY A 183 17.58 -19.24 -6.76
CA GLY A 183 17.58 -20.64 -6.35
C GLY A 183 16.22 -21.35 -6.43
N ALA A 184 15.21 -20.73 -7.03
CA ALA A 184 13.91 -21.37 -7.28
C ALA A 184 14.04 -22.56 -8.24
N GLN A 185 13.20 -23.57 -8.05
CA GLN A 185 13.15 -24.74 -8.94
C GLN A 185 12.29 -24.47 -10.17
N ARG A 186 12.72 -24.95 -11.34
CA ARG A 186 11.89 -24.94 -12.56
C ARG A 186 10.77 -25.98 -12.42
N THR A 187 9.56 -25.65 -12.86
CA THR A 187 8.38 -26.53 -12.71
C THR A 187 8.07 -27.31 -13.99
N GLY A 188 8.44 -26.74 -15.15
CA GLY A 188 8.13 -27.31 -16.46
C GLY A 188 6.71 -27.02 -16.96
N ALA A 189 5.90 -26.28 -16.19
CA ALA A 189 4.62 -25.77 -16.67
C ALA A 189 4.82 -24.57 -17.62
N GLY A 190 3.99 -24.48 -18.67
CA GLY A 190 4.05 -23.39 -19.65
C GLY A 190 5.35 -23.38 -20.47
N ASP A 191 5.69 -22.21 -21.01
CA ASP A 191 6.94 -21.99 -21.75
C ASP A 191 8.12 -21.79 -20.80
N ALA A 192 7.87 -21.15 -19.65
CA ALA A 192 8.86 -20.92 -18.61
C ALA A 192 8.16 -20.80 -17.25
N SER A 193 8.71 -21.44 -16.24
CA SER A 193 8.14 -21.43 -14.89
C SER A 193 9.18 -21.66 -13.82
N ALA A 194 8.96 -21.07 -12.65
CA ALA A 194 9.78 -21.26 -11.47
C ALA A 194 8.91 -21.21 -10.21
N MET A 195 9.33 -21.92 -9.17
CA MET A 195 8.69 -21.86 -7.86
C MET A 195 9.68 -21.96 -6.70
N THR A 196 9.31 -21.37 -5.58
CA THR A 196 9.91 -21.59 -4.27
C THR A 196 8.82 -22.08 -3.34
N CYS A 197 9.07 -23.19 -2.65
CA CYS A 197 8.14 -23.75 -1.67
C CYS A 197 8.82 -23.87 -0.31
N THR A 198 8.07 -23.62 0.74
CA THR A 198 8.48 -23.75 2.14
C THR A 198 7.45 -24.58 2.89
N GLU A 199 7.66 -24.73 4.20
CA GLU A 199 6.66 -25.33 5.08
C GLU A 199 5.37 -24.49 5.20
N GLN A 200 5.37 -23.24 4.76
CA GLN A 200 4.24 -22.31 4.87
C GLN A 200 3.47 -22.13 3.56
N GLY A 201 3.96 -22.67 2.45
CA GLY A 201 3.29 -22.55 1.14
C GLY A 201 4.26 -22.50 -0.02
N CYS A 202 3.76 -22.07 -1.18
CA CYS A 202 4.54 -21.94 -2.40
C CYS A 202 4.28 -20.59 -3.05
N GLN A 203 5.33 -20.01 -3.64
CA GLN A 203 5.23 -18.92 -4.59
C GLN A 203 5.76 -19.41 -5.92
N ALA A 204 4.96 -19.28 -6.97
CA ALA A 204 5.31 -19.70 -8.31
C ALA A 204 4.93 -18.66 -9.35
N THR A 205 5.67 -18.67 -10.44
CA THR A 205 5.40 -17.88 -11.64
C THR A 205 5.46 -18.80 -12.86
N VAL A 206 4.56 -18.59 -13.81
CA VAL A 206 4.56 -19.28 -15.10
C VAL A 206 4.21 -18.31 -16.22
N VAL A 207 4.91 -18.47 -17.33
CA VAL A 207 4.64 -17.79 -18.59
C VAL A 207 4.22 -18.83 -19.61
N SER A 208 3.11 -18.58 -20.31
CA SER A 208 2.63 -19.42 -21.41
C SER A 208 1.99 -18.53 -22.48
N GLY A 209 2.57 -18.52 -23.68
CA GLY A 209 2.17 -17.59 -24.73
C GLY A 209 2.32 -16.14 -24.26
N THR A 210 1.26 -15.34 -24.35
CA THR A 210 1.26 -13.96 -23.87
C THR A 210 1.02 -13.82 -22.36
N TRP A 211 0.59 -14.89 -21.72
CA TRP A 211 0.10 -14.86 -20.35
C TRP A 211 1.23 -15.06 -19.36
N TRP A 212 1.19 -14.26 -18.31
CA TRP A 212 2.00 -14.39 -17.13
C TRP A 212 1.08 -14.60 -15.94
N VAL A 213 1.29 -15.72 -15.23
CA VAL A 213 0.51 -16.11 -14.06
C VAL A 213 1.44 -16.19 -12.86
N GLU A 214 1.04 -15.56 -11.77
CA GLU A 214 1.62 -15.78 -10.45
C GLU A 214 0.63 -16.58 -9.59
N PHE A 215 1.15 -17.56 -8.89
CA PHE A 215 0.42 -18.47 -8.01
C PHE A 215 1.08 -18.43 -6.64
N ARG A 216 0.33 -18.05 -5.62
CA ARG A 216 0.82 -18.04 -4.24
C ARG A 216 -0.12 -18.85 -3.36
N THR A 217 0.46 -19.63 -2.47
CA THR A 217 -0.24 -20.22 -1.35
C THR A 217 0.47 -19.82 -0.08
N SER A 218 -0.29 -19.50 0.96
CA SER A 218 0.27 -19.19 2.26
C SER A 218 -0.57 -19.78 3.37
N ASP A 219 0.10 -20.09 4.47
CA ASP A 219 -0.48 -20.63 5.69
C ASP A 219 -1.36 -21.86 5.45
N VAL A 220 -1.01 -22.63 4.42
CA VAL A 220 -1.62 -23.92 4.07
C VAL A 220 -1.28 -24.90 5.20
N ASP A 221 -2.17 -25.00 6.18
CA ASP A 221 -1.98 -25.72 7.42
C ASP A 221 -0.80 -25.22 8.28
N ALA A 222 -1.09 -24.39 9.29
CA ALA A 222 -0.25 -24.22 10.49
C ALA A 222 -0.08 -25.53 11.31
N THR A 223 -0.39 -26.70 10.74
CA THR A 223 0.07 -28.00 11.22
C THR A 223 1.33 -28.39 10.45
N SER A 224 2.44 -27.71 10.76
CA SER A 224 3.75 -28.03 10.23
C SER A 224 4.02 -29.55 10.28
N GLY A 225 4.19 -30.17 9.11
CA GLY A 225 4.58 -31.57 8.97
C GLY A 225 3.54 -32.55 8.39
N THR A 226 2.32 -32.12 8.09
CA THR A 226 1.30 -33.01 7.44
C THR A 226 1.52 -33.17 5.94
N VAL A 227 1.97 -32.12 5.25
CA VAL A 227 2.28 -32.12 3.82
C VAL A 227 3.75 -31.74 3.60
N SER A 228 4.50 -32.58 2.88
CA SER A 228 5.90 -32.31 2.60
C SER A 228 6.07 -31.17 1.58
N VAL A 229 7.22 -30.49 1.60
CA VAL A 229 7.56 -29.44 0.62
C VAL A 229 7.52 -29.98 -0.81
N GLU A 230 7.97 -31.22 -1.02
CA GLU A 230 7.92 -31.90 -2.33
C GLU A 230 6.48 -32.14 -2.79
N THR A 231 5.60 -32.53 -1.88
CA THR A 231 4.18 -32.74 -2.17
C THR A 231 3.52 -31.41 -2.55
N ARG A 232 3.83 -30.32 -1.81
CA ARG A 232 3.35 -28.97 -2.16
C ARG A 232 3.86 -28.51 -3.53
N ALA A 233 5.13 -28.77 -3.85
CA ALA A 233 5.71 -28.45 -5.14
C ALA A 233 5.05 -29.24 -6.29
N ALA A 234 4.77 -30.53 -6.08
CA ALA A 234 4.07 -31.37 -7.05
C ALA A 234 2.63 -30.88 -7.29
N ASN A 235 1.88 -30.58 -6.22
CA ASN A 235 0.52 -30.04 -6.30
C ASN A 235 0.52 -28.68 -7.02
N THR A 236 1.47 -27.80 -6.70
CA THR A 236 1.63 -26.50 -7.35
C THR A 236 1.92 -26.66 -8.84
N THR A 237 2.81 -27.58 -9.23
CA THR A 237 3.11 -27.84 -10.65
C THR A 237 1.88 -28.30 -11.42
N ALA A 238 1.07 -29.18 -10.82
CA ALA A 238 -0.19 -29.63 -11.41
C ALA A 238 -1.20 -28.47 -11.55
N ALA A 239 -1.31 -27.61 -10.53
CA ALA A 239 -2.18 -26.43 -10.58
C ALA A 239 -1.75 -25.46 -11.69
N LEU A 240 -0.45 -25.13 -11.80
CA LEU A 240 0.08 -24.27 -12.86
C LEU A 240 -0.24 -24.83 -14.25
N THR A 241 -0.12 -26.15 -14.44
CA THR A 241 -0.46 -26.82 -15.70
C THR A 241 -1.94 -26.67 -16.05
N SER A 242 -2.84 -26.84 -15.07
CA SER A 242 -4.27 -26.60 -15.25
C SER A 242 -4.55 -25.13 -15.59
N LEU A 243 -3.93 -24.18 -14.90
CA LEU A 243 -4.11 -22.74 -15.12
C LEU A 243 -3.72 -22.33 -16.54
N VAL A 244 -2.52 -22.72 -17.00
CA VAL A 244 -2.08 -22.37 -18.36
C VAL A 244 -2.98 -23.01 -19.43
N SER A 245 -3.53 -24.20 -19.18
CA SER A 245 -4.48 -24.83 -20.10
C SER A 245 -5.80 -24.06 -20.25
N ARG A 246 -6.19 -23.28 -19.24
CA ARG A 246 -7.40 -22.43 -19.28
C ARG A 246 -7.17 -21.12 -20.01
N LEU A 247 -5.92 -20.71 -20.14
CA LEU A 247 -5.51 -19.50 -20.83
C LEU A 247 -5.17 -19.74 -22.31
N ASP A 248 -5.00 -21.00 -22.70
CA ASP A 248 -4.69 -21.38 -24.08
C ASP A 248 -5.80 -20.94 -25.05
N GLY A 249 -5.38 -20.41 -26.20
CA GLY A 249 -6.27 -19.85 -27.22
C GLY A 249 -6.95 -18.51 -26.87
N LEU A 250 -6.83 -18.00 -25.64
CA LEU A 250 -7.34 -16.67 -25.29
C LEU A 250 -6.46 -15.56 -25.87
N SER A 251 -7.09 -14.45 -26.23
CA SER A 251 -6.42 -13.21 -26.62
C SER A 251 -6.63 -12.12 -25.57
N PRO A 252 -5.61 -11.31 -25.24
CA PRO A 252 -5.77 -10.20 -24.31
C PRO A 252 -6.82 -9.20 -24.76
N ALA A 253 -7.64 -8.74 -23.82
CA ALA A 253 -8.47 -7.57 -24.01
C ALA A 253 -7.59 -6.33 -24.27
N PRO A 254 -8.12 -5.29 -24.95
CA PRO A 254 -7.39 -4.04 -25.14
C PRO A 254 -6.97 -3.43 -23.81
N SER A 255 -5.75 -2.88 -23.76
CA SER A 255 -5.24 -2.18 -22.58
C SER A 255 -6.10 -0.97 -22.23
N TRP A 256 -6.35 -0.77 -20.95
CA TRP A 256 -7.03 0.41 -20.46
C TRP A 256 -6.15 1.66 -20.58
N THR A 257 -6.76 2.81 -20.82
CA THR A 257 -6.05 4.10 -20.97
C THR A 257 -6.30 4.96 -19.74
N ARG A 258 -5.22 5.33 -19.06
CA ARG A 258 -5.25 6.18 -17.87
C ARG A 258 -5.68 7.61 -18.21
N PRO A 259 -6.65 8.20 -17.50
CA PRO A 259 -6.97 9.61 -17.60
C PRO A 259 -5.78 10.50 -17.24
N ASP A 260 -5.73 11.68 -17.87
CA ASP A 260 -4.77 12.72 -17.51
C ASP A 260 -5.02 13.24 -16.10
N SER A 261 -3.94 13.69 -15.44
CA SER A 261 -3.97 14.29 -14.11
C SER A 261 -2.72 15.15 -13.90
N SER A 262 -2.84 16.26 -13.18
CA SER A 262 -1.70 17.10 -12.78
C SER A 262 -0.74 16.36 -11.86
N TRP A 263 -1.23 15.36 -11.11
CA TRP A 263 -0.42 14.47 -10.29
C TRP A 263 0.52 13.58 -11.10
N ALA A 264 0.30 13.41 -12.41
CA ALA A 264 1.20 12.62 -13.26
C ALA A 264 2.61 13.24 -13.38
N GLN A 265 2.78 14.51 -12.96
CA GLN A 265 4.08 15.19 -12.90
C GLN A 265 4.84 14.93 -11.59
N VAL A 266 4.23 14.25 -10.62
CA VAL A 266 4.83 13.95 -9.31
C VAL A 266 5.47 12.56 -9.38
N ASP A 267 6.79 12.52 -9.47
CA ASP A 267 7.60 11.31 -9.63
C ASP A 267 8.42 10.93 -8.39
N ASP A 268 8.53 11.83 -7.41
CA ASP A 268 9.26 11.60 -6.17
C ASP A 268 8.50 12.09 -4.93
N CYS A 269 8.94 11.59 -3.77
CA CYS A 269 8.32 11.97 -2.50
C CYS A 269 8.66 13.39 -2.02
N ALA A 270 9.71 14.02 -2.53
CA ALA A 270 10.02 15.40 -2.16
C ALA A 270 8.90 16.34 -2.63
N ALA A 271 8.30 16.07 -3.78
CA ALA A 271 7.15 16.80 -4.31
C ALA A 271 5.88 16.69 -3.44
N LEU A 272 5.75 15.65 -2.59
CA LEU A 272 4.65 15.51 -1.63
C LEU A 272 4.96 16.09 -0.24
N THR A 273 6.11 16.73 -0.05
CA THR A 273 6.51 17.31 1.24
C THR A 273 5.73 18.59 1.52
N PRO A 274 4.88 18.65 2.57
CA PRO A 274 4.15 19.87 2.88
C PRO A 274 5.06 20.98 3.41
N ALA A 275 4.57 22.22 3.35
CA ALA A 275 5.32 23.39 3.84
C ALA A 275 5.57 23.37 5.36
N VAL A 276 4.66 22.76 6.12
CA VAL A 276 4.82 22.48 7.55
C VAL A 276 5.24 21.01 7.70
N PRO A 277 6.23 20.66 8.54
CA PRO A 277 6.63 19.27 8.72
C PRO A 277 5.44 18.37 9.09
N LEU A 278 5.32 17.22 8.42
CA LEU A 278 4.17 16.33 8.61
C LEU A 278 4.04 15.87 10.07
N GLY A 279 5.17 15.65 10.75
CA GLY A 279 5.20 15.35 12.18
C GLY A 279 4.57 16.43 13.06
N GLU A 280 4.71 17.70 12.72
CA GLU A 280 4.04 18.79 13.44
C GLU A 280 2.53 18.78 13.17
N ILE A 281 2.12 18.50 11.93
CA ILE A 281 0.70 18.45 11.52
C ILE A 281 -0.05 17.35 12.29
N VAL A 282 0.52 16.15 12.40
CA VAL A 282 -0.13 15.00 13.05
C VAL A 282 0.17 14.90 14.56
N GLY A 283 0.93 15.84 15.11
CA GLY A 283 1.33 15.83 16.52
C GLY A 283 2.33 14.72 16.88
N ALA A 284 3.11 14.24 15.91
CA ALA A 284 4.20 13.28 16.06
C ALA A 284 5.52 13.91 15.58
N PRO A 285 6.13 14.83 16.36
CA PRO A 285 7.26 15.66 15.92
C PRO A 285 8.54 14.85 15.64
N ARG A 286 8.56 13.56 15.98
CA ARG A 286 9.67 12.64 15.70
C ARG A 286 9.62 12.02 14.31
N LEU A 287 8.53 12.20 13.56
CA LEU A 287 8.43 11.68 12.20
C LEU A 287 9.48 12.33 11.29
N GLU A 288 10.30 11.49 10.68
CA GLU A 288 11.29 11.88 9.68
C GLU A 288 10.85 11.38 8.29
N GLY A 289 11.12 12.15 7.24
CA GLY A 289 10.76 11.82 5.87
C GLY A 289 10.38 13.06 5.02
N PRO A 290 9.75 12.85 3.86
CA PRO A 290 9.40 11.54 3.33
C PRO A 290 10.58 10.81 2.72
N ARG A 291 10.50 9.48 2.71
CA ARG A 291 11.29 8.61 1.83
C ARG A 291 10.36 7.77 0.99
N GLU A 292 10.81 7.37 -0.19
CA GLU A 292 10.09 6.38 -0.97
C GLU A 292 10.07 5.04 -0.23
N LEU A 293 8.88 4.50 -0.05
CA LEU A 293 8.69 3.16 0.46
C LEU A 293 8.85 2.19 -0.70
N GLN A 294 9.89 1.35 -0.63
CA GLN A 294 9.95 0.20 -1.50
C GLN A 294 9.22 -0.94 -0.80
N ASN A 295 8.25 -1.54 -1.51
CA ASN A 295 7.73 -2.84 -1.10
C ASN A 295 8.94 -3.78 -0.98
N GLU A 296 9.14 -4.36 0.22
CA GLU A 296 10.36 -5.13 0.49
C GLU A 296 10.37 -6.46 -0.29
N TYR A 297 9.18 -7.01 -0.59
CA TYR A 297 9.01 -8.28 -1.32
C TYR A 297 7.75 -8.31 -2.23
N PRO A 298 7.61 -7.38 -3.18
CA PRO A 298 6.49 -7.37 -4.11
C PRO A 298 6.55 -8.60 -5.02
N SER A 299 5.38 -9.06 -5.47
CA SER A 299 5.35 -10.04 -6.55
C SER A 299 5.88 -9.42 -7.84
N GLY A 300 6.28 -10.26 -8.80
CA GLY A 300 6.76 -9.77 -10.08
C GLY A 300 5.69 -8.96 -10.81
N ILE A 301 4.43 -9.42 -10.81
CA ILE A 301 3.33 -8.68 -11.43
C ILE A 301 3.17 -7.31 -10.76
N VAL A 302 3.24 -7.22 -9.43
CA VAL A 302 3.19 -5.95 -8.72
C VAL A 302 4.33 -5.03 -9.16
N LEU A 303 5.58 -5.53 -9.23
CA LEU A 303 6.71 -4.74 -9.73
C LEU A 303 6.51 -4.21 -11.16
N ALA A 304 5.89 -5.02 -12.02
CA ALA A 304 5.67 -4.63 -13.41
C ALA A 304 4.49 -3.66 -13.57
N ALA A 305 3.48 -3.75 -12.71
CA ALA A 305 2.19 -3.08 -12.86
C ALA A 305 2.02 -1.84 -11.98
N ASP A 306 2.62 -1.83 -10.77
CA ASP A 306 2.44 -0.73 -9.82
C ASP A 306 3.02 0.57 -10.39
N ARG A 307 2.20 1.61 -10.38
CA ARG A 307 2.55 2.98 -10.82
C ARG A 307 2.30 3.99 -9.71
N THR A 308 2.11 3.52 -8.48
CA THR A 308 1.90 4.38 -7.33
C THR A 308 3.21 4.97 -6.82
N LEU A 309 3.13 6.20 -6.33
CA LEU A 309 4.17 6.81 -5.51
C LEU A 309 3.83 6.60 -4.04
N GLN A 310 4.69 5.88 -3.31
CA GLN A 310 4.50 5.59 -1.89
C GLN A 310 5.52 6.36 -1.05
N CYS A 311 5.03 7.33 -0.29
CA CYS A 311 5.84 8.20 0.55
C CYS A 311 5.62 7.90 2.01
N TYR A 312 6.72 7.68 2.72
CA TYR A 312 6.73 7.18 4.07
C TYR A 312 7.47 8.13 4.99
N TRP A 313 6.82 8.47 6.09
CA TRP A 313 7.38 9.16 7.24
C TRP A 313 7.39 8.21 8.41
N ALA A 314 8.50 8.12 9.12
CA ALA A 314 8.59 7.27 10.32
C ALA A 314 9.39 7.93 11.42
N SER A 315 8.98 7.64 12.64
CA SER A 315 9.79 7.92 13.82
C SER A 315 10.99 6.98 13.79
N PRO A 316 12.21 7.46 14.11
CA PRO A 316 13.32 6.57 14.39
C PRO A 316 12.92 5.61 15.51
N SER A 317 13.37 4.35 15.41
CA SER A 317 13.10 3.35 16.45
C SER A 317 13.79 3.78 17.75
N VAL A 318 13.00 4.22 18.72
CA VAL A 318 13.49 4.55 20.07
C VAL A 318 12.97 3.51 21.05
N GLU A 319 13.89 2.89 21.79
CA GLU A 319 13.55 1.94 22.85
C GLU A 319 12.64 2.64 23.89
N GLY A 320 11.44 2.09 24.14
CA GLY A 320 10.48 2.66 25.08
C GLY A 320 9.58 3.78 24.52
N ALA A 321 9.51 3.97 23.20
CA ALA A 321 8.51 4.84 22.59
C ALA A 321 7.08 4.41 23.01
N SER A 322 6.22 5.39 23.34
CA SER A 322 4.83 5.11 23.66
C SER A 322 4.13 4.47 22.47
N ILE A 323 3.42 3.36 22.69
CA ILE A 323 2.50 2.75 21.72
C ILE A 323 1.31 3.66 21.37
N SER A 324 1.18 4.83 22.01
CA SER A 324 0.08 5.76 21.80
C SER A 324 0.38 6.86 20.78
N GLU A 325 1.62 7.04 20.33
CA GLU A 325 1.99 8.05 19.32
C GLU A 325 1.95 7.43 17.92
N ILE A 326 1.63 8.23 16.90
CA ILE A 326 1.78 7.83 15.49
C ILE A 326 3.27 7.55 15.21
N GLY A 327 3.58 6.27 14.99
CA GLY A 327 4.95 5.82 14.67
C GLY A 327 5.34 6.03 13.22
N ASP A 328 4.36 6.07 12.32
CA ASP A 328 4.55 6.28 10.89
C ASP A 328 3.29 6.80 10.20
N VAL A 329 3.51 7.52 9.09
CA VAL A 329 2.49 7.96 8.15
C VAL A 329 2.92 7.54 6.74
N THR A 330 2.01 6.94 5.99
CA THR A 330 2.21 6.58 4.59
C THR A 330 1.22 7.34 3.72
N ALA A 331 1.70 7.97 2.66
CA ALA A 331 0.89 8.56 1.61
C ALA A 331 1.14 7.80 0.30
N THR A 332 0.08 7.23 -0.27
CA THR A 332 0.14 6.52 -1.55
C THR A 332 -0.66 7.30 -2.59
N LEU A 333 0.00 7.72 -3.66
CA LEU A 333 -0.59 8.48 -4.77
C LEU A 333 -0.66 7.61 -6.03
N SER A 334 -1.85 7.51 -6.62
CA SER A 334 -2.08 6.91 -7.93
C SER A 334 -2.74 7.93 -8.86
N ALA A 335 -1.92 8.58 -9.69
CA ALA A 335 -2.36 9.59 -10.65
C ALA A 335 -3.36 8.99 -11.66
N GLY A 336 -4.49 9.65 -11.92
CA GLY A 336 -5.50 9.17 -12.89
C GLY A 336 -6.35 7.98 -12.42
N SER A 337 -6.13 7.46 -11.20
CA SER A 337 -6.89 6.33 -10.63
C SER A 337 -8.11 6.72 -9.82
N GLY A 338 -8.63 7.93 -10.01
CA GLY A 338 -9.78 8.46 -9.26
C GLY A 338 -11.06 7.64 -9.43
N TRP A 339 -11.18 6.88 -10.52
CA TRP A 339 -12.30 5.96 -10.75
C TRP A 339 -12.44 4.89 -9.65
N ALA A 340 -11.33 4.52 -9.00
CA ALA A 340 -11.29 3.44 -8.02
C ALA A 340 -11.69 3.89 -6.60
N VAL A 341 -11.64 5.20 -6.30
CA VAL A 341 -11.97 5.75 -4.96
C VAL A 341 -13.39 5.37 -4.53
N ASP A 342 -14.31 5.29 -5.49
CA ASP A 342 -15.71 4.92 -5.26
C ASP A 342 -15.98 3.41 -5.43
N ALA A 343 -15.01 2.70 -6.03
CA ALA A 343 -15.06 1.26 -6.25
C ALA A 343 -14.47 0.47 -5.08
N VAL A 344 -13.98 1.14 -4.04
CA VAL A 344 -13.63 0.51 -2.76
C VAL A 344 -14.93 -0.12 -2.24
N ASP A 345 -15.11 -1.41 -2.51
CA ASP A 345 -16.38 -2.09 -2.25
C ASP A 345 -16.54 -2.38 -0.76
N SER A 346 -17.78 -2.56 -0.32
CA SER A 346 -18.12 -2.78 1.08
C SER A 346 -17.70 -4.19 1.53
N MET A 347 -16.49 -4.36 2.08
CA MET A 347 -16.36 -5.46 3.05
C MET A 347 -17.33 -5.16 4.18
N SER A 348 -18.08 -6.17 4.62
CA SER A 348 -19.12 -6.03 5.65
C SER A 348 -18.60 -5.53 7.01
N GLN A 349 -17.27 -5.36 7.14
CA GLN A 349 -16.56 -4.96 8.35
C GLN A 349 -15.82 -3.61 8.22
N LEU A 350 -15.98 -2.87 7.12
CA LEU A 350 -15.39 -1.53 6.98
C LEU A 350 -16.24 -0.49 7.68
N GLU A 351 -15.66 0.20 8.65
CA GLU A 351 -16.23 1.46 9.14
C GLU A 351 -15.83 2.58 8.20
N ARG A 352 -16.82 3.32 7.70
CA ARG A 352 -16.60 4.43 6.78
C ARG A 352 -17.34 5.67 7.22
N SER A 353 -16.69 6.81 7.08
CA SER A 353 -17.30 8.11 7.31
C SER A 353 -16.85 9.12 6.25
N PRO A 354 -17.77 9.93 5.67
CA PRO A 354 -17.36 11.02 4.82
C PRO A 354 -16.57 12.06 5.63
N VAL A 355 -15.50 12.58 5.05
CA VAL A 355 -14.70 13.66 5.64
C VAL A 355 -14.49 14.78 4.62
N THR A 356 -14.13 15.96 5.09
CA THR A 356 -13.77 17.09 4.21
C THR A 356 -12.26 17.25 4.23
N VAL A 357 -11.65 17.27 3.05
CA VAL A 357 -10.24 17.57 2.84
C VAL A 357 -10.18 18.77 1.90
N ALA A 358 -9.62 19.89 2.34
CA ALA A 358 -9.42 21.06 1.50
C ALA A 358 -8.66 20.72 0.21
N GLY A 359 -9.20 21.16 -0.94
CA GLY A 359 -8.63 20.91 -2.27
C GLY A 359 -9.01 19.55 -2.90
N ALA A 360 -9.72 18.69 -2.17
CA ALA A 360 -10.25 17.43 -2.68
C ALA A 360 -11.63 17.60 -3.34
N GLU A 361 -11.92 16.73 -4.31
CA GLU A 361 -13.24 16.57 -4.90
C GLU A 361 -14.15 15.72 -4.00
N LYS A 362 -13.56 14.71 -3.37
CA LYS A 362 -14.21 13.80 -2.41
C LYS A 362 -13.17 13.26 -1.44
N ALA A 363 -13.58 12.98 -0.21
CA ALA A 363 -12.75 12.23 0.73
C ALA A 363 -13.61 11.37 1.66
N GLU A 364 -13.08 10.21 2.07
CA GLU A 364 -13.66 9.36 3.10
C GLU A 364 -12.58 8.86 4.05
N TYR A 365 -12.95 8.69 5.31
CA TYR A 365 -12.16 7.99 6.31
C TYR A 365 -12.65 6.55 6.42
N VAL A 366 -11.74 5.59 6.40
CA VAL A 366 -12.01 4.16 6.44
C VAL A 366 -11.18 3.54 7.55
N CYS A 367 -11.79 2.66 8.35
CA CYS A 367 -11.10 1.81 9.31
C CYS A 367 -11.46 0.34 9.11
N ILE A 368 -10.44 -0.50 9.31
CA ILE A 368 -10.53 -1.96 9.37
C ILE A 368 -10.19 -2.37 10.80
N HIS A 369 -11.06 -3.13 11.46
CA HIS A 369 -10.94 -3.47 12.89
C HIS A 369 -10.54 -4.94 13.17
N ASP A 370 -10.15 -5.68 12.14
CA ASP A 370 -9.68 -7.07 12.25
C ASP A 370 -8.14 -7.17 12.39
N GLU A 371 -7.58 -8.37 12.22
CA GLU A 371 -6.13 -8.56 12.19
C GLU A 371 -5.49 -7.71 11.09
N GLY A 372 -4.48 -6.92 11.45
CA GLY A 372 -3.93 -5.89 10.58
C GLY A 372 -4.72 -4.57 10.59
N SER A 373 -5.46 -4.31 11.68
CA SER A 373 -6.26 -3.09 11.88
C SER A 373 -5.54 -1.85 11.36
N SER A 374 -6.18 -1.13 10.45
CA SER A 374 -5.63 0.06 9.83
C SER A 374 -6.73 1.07 9.55
N CYS A 375 -6.38 2.34 9.64
CA CYS A 375 -7.27 3.44 9.27
C CYS A 375 -6.56 4.34 8.27
N PHE A 376 -7.33 4.86 7.32
CA PHE A 376 -6.82 5.70 6.25
C PHE A 376 -7.87 6.68 5.76
N VAL A 377 -7.40 7.79 5.18
CA VAL A 377 -8.22 8.75 4.45
C VAL A 377 -7.97 8.53 2.96
N ASN A 378 -9.03 8.19 2.23
CA ASN A 378 -9.03 8.20 0.77
C ASN A 378 -9.44 9.60 0.28
N VAL A 379 -8.73 10.11 -0.71
CA VAL A 379 -8.94 11.42 -1.30
C VAL A 379 -8.97 11.30 -2.82
N LEU A 380 -10.06 11.77 -3.41
CA LEU A 380 -10.18 12.03 -4.84
C LEU A 380 -9.73 13.46 -5.13
N THR A 381 -8.70 13.63 -5.95
CA THR A 381 -8.15 14.94 -6.30
C THR A 381 -7.56 14.93 -7.71
N ASP A 382 -8.09 15.78 -8.59
CA ASP A 382 -7.72 15.85 -10.01
C ASP A 382 -7.73 14.48 -10.69
N GLY A 383 -8.88 13.79 -10.58
CA GLY A 383 -9.06 12.45 -11.14
C GLY A 383 -8.09 11.39 -10.60
N SER A 384 -7.44 11.63 -9.46
CA SER A 384 -6.41 10.75 -8.88
C SER A 384 -6.79 10.29 -7.48
N TRP A 385 -6.24 9.16 -7.08
CA TRP A 385 -6.45 8.60 -5.74
C TRP A 385 -5.21 8.83 -4.88
N LEU A 386 -5.36 9.66 -3.85
CA LEU A 386 -4.41 9.79 -2.74
C LEU A 386 -4.98 9.06 -1.52
N GLN A 387 -4.21 8.16 -0.92
CA GLN A 387 -4.54 7.52 0.35
C GLN A 387 -3.51 7.90 1.41
N VAL A 388 -3.96 8.35 2.59
CA VAL A 388 -3.10 8.67 3.72
C VAL A 388 -3.44 7.79 4.90
N ARG A 389 -2.45 7.04 5.40
CA ARG A 389 -2.55 6.02 6.44
C ARG A 389 -1.57 6.32 7.56
N ALA A 390 -1.88 5.90 8.78
CA ALA A 390 -0.91 5.80 9.88
C ALA A 390 -0.79 4.35 10.39
N GLY A 391 0.38 3.98 10.91
CA GLY A 391 0.61 2.65 11.48
C GLY A 391 0.01 2.41 12.87
N ASN A 392 -0.46 3.47 13.55
CA ASN A 392 -1.09 3.36 14.88
C ASN A 392 -2.58 3.75 14.83
N THR A 393 -3.47 2.77 15.00
CA THR A 393 -4.92 2.95 14.97
C THR A 393 -5.53 3.37 16.30
N TYR A 394 -4.79 3.28 17.41
CA TYR A 394 -5.29 3.54 18.76
C TYR A 394 -5.10 5.00 19.22
N GLU A 395 -4.61 5.85 18.32
CA GLU A 395 -4.37 7.27 18.58
C GLU A 395 -5.68 8.06 18.76
N ALA A 396 -5.68 9.00 19.71
CA ALA A 396 -6.83 9.87 19.91
C ALA A 396 -6.97 10.85 18.73
N ASP A 397 -8.20 11.00 18.23
CA ASP A 397 -8.52 11.84 17.07
C ASP A 397 -7.68 11.51 15.82
N LEU A 398 -7.42 10.22 15.58
CA LEU A 398 -6.69 9.76 14.40
C LEU A 398 -7.32 10.27 13.09
N GLN A 399 -8.65 10.28 13.01
CA GLN A 399 -9.38 10.81 11.85
C GLN A 399 -9.00 12.28 11.58
N GLY A 400 -9.04 13.15 12.59
CA GLY A 400 -8.66 14.56 12.43
C GLY A 400 -7.21 14.74 11.99
N LYS A 401 -6.30 13.94 12.56
CA LYS A 401 -4.86 13.95 12.21
C LYS A 401 -4.61 13.52 10.76
N LEU A 402 -5.26 12.44 10.31
CA LEU A 402 -5.11 11.97 8.92
C LEU A 402 -5.76 12.93 7.92
N VAL A 403 -6.88 13.58 8.28
CA VAL A 403 -7.47 14.64 7.45
C VAL A 403 -6.51 15.81 7.30
N ALA A 404 -5.92 16.30 8.40
CA ALA A 404 -4.95 17.40 8.34
C ALA A 404 -3.71 17.04 7.52
N ALA A 405 -3.20 15.81 7.65
CA ALA A 405 -2.12 15.30 6.82
C ALA A 405 -2.49 15.27 5.33
N ALA A 406 -3.68 14.78 5.00
CA ALA A 406 -4.19 14.74 3.63
C ALA A 406 -4.35 16.14 3.03
N GLU A 407 -4.88 17.11 3.78
CA GLU A 407 -5.00 18.51 3.32
C GLU A 407 -3.63 19.12 3.01
N ALA A 408 -2.64 18.89 3.87
CA ALA A 408 -1.29 19.38 3.70
C ALA A 408 -0.61 18.79 2.46
N ILE A 409 -0.84 17.51 2.17
CA ILE A 409 -0.31 16.84 0.97
C ILE A 409 -1.06 17.30 -0.28
N VAL A 410 -2.40 17.41 -0.25
CA VAL A 410 -3.19 17.92 -1.39
C VAL A 410 -2.77 19.34 -1.77
N ALA A 411 -2.37 20.17 -0.81
CA ALA A 411 -1.86 21.52 -1.06
C ALA A 411 -0.56 21.56 -1.88
N THR A 412 0.17 20.44 -2.02
CA THR A 412 1.37 20.31 -2.86
C THR A 412 1.07 20.05 -4.34
N ARG A 413 -0.20 19.82 -4.69
CA ARG A 413 -0.63 19.46 -6.05
C ARG A 413 -0.10 20.44 -7.10
N PRO A 414 0.50 19.94 -8.20
CA PRO A 414 0.84 20.77 -9.35
C PRO A 414 -0.38 21.49 -9.92
N ALA A 415 -0.17 22.69 -10.47
CA ALA A 415 -1.21 23.40 -11.21
C ALA A 415 -1.55 22.63 -12.50
N SER A 416 -2.84 22.50 -12.80
CA SER A 416 -3.37 21.84 -14.00
C SER A 416 -3.15 22.64 -15.29
#